data_AF-A0A9N8DF60-F1
#
_entry.id   AF-A0A9N8DF60-F1
#
_cell.length_a   1.000
_cell.length_b   1.000
_cell.length_c   1.000
_cell.angle_alpha   90.00
_cell.angle_beta   90.00
_cell.angle_gamma   90.00
#
_symmetry.space_group_name_H-M   'P 1'
#
loop_
_entity.id
_entity.type
_entity.pdbx_description
1 polymer ?
#
loop_
_entity_poly.entity_id
_entity_poly.type
_entity_poly.pdbx_seq_one_letter_code
_entity_poly.pdbx_strand_id
1 'polypeptide(L)'
;MASDDSDGSSLDIERRMRESDERHKRKRDEEEAEVLAAAPVIPVATAASIPTAAAAPVPLNRNYLDGGRPRLSLWDLQQQRQMQMQQLHQQRALTVPLPPLPYYEDPIAQDMYMGQLKAQESRERPPRCRAASSPSPAVRSRSASPAVRSASPAERKVMREAAKAGQKKKKEDEKNAKKAADAKQAQRIKVVIDKYDPLKKQIVCGEEENPSDKEMYRVAKTLVYDKGEPNEMTFDLTKFNSTQIRELCLKCQVKGGGNMKMFDARKEIARSIEMGTMYNDKTVSNLALDPLATKINTLVKLMNICFHPSIYPYFVSLNDSNNRKEFEREPLSQQGVTGNPFKDFWLLVSEHMNETNETVGEKQFDDVLGLQEGEDEHLLAYSEGFGFNLNDIDRGQTNKSVQRMVSDMMKSRDNCLAQMKISGEHSNDIWTYCIVKRWCIPRKGMAAVPAIAVYYCDYLCRLHPTIIGKFATFLEDSLKSDSTVDMTGTADAASGKGSKLAVADVMESLTSVGTELKESIGQRKENAEDAAETNQWDGYLAVANQYLKIVQEIKSGDSSKAPLARVMEIRLGRLEKKLNIPAESSLIVGPE
;
A
#
# COMPACT_ATOMS: atom_id res chain seq x y z
N MET A 1 44.45 -53.92 14.38
CA MET A 1 43.16 -54.04 13.69
C MET A 1 42.30 -52.86 14.09
N ALA A 2 42.32 -51.82 13.27
CA ALA A 2 41.31 -50.76 13.14
C ALA A 2 41.85 -49.86 12.03
N SER A 3 41.17 -49.82 10.89
CA SER A 3 41.52 -49.03 9.71
C SER A 3 40.54 -47.87 9.58
N ASP A 4 41.10 -46.67 9.48
CA ASP A 4 40.44 -45.38 9.26
C ASP A 4 39.94 -45.27 7.81
N ASP A 5 38.62 -45.05 7.65
CA ASP A 5 37.98 -44.63 6.40
C ASP A 5 36.89 -43.60 6.75
N SER A 6 37.18 -42.29 6.67
CA SER A 6 36.13 -41.26 6.82
C SER A 6 36.26 -39.97 6.00
N ASP A 7 37.19 -39.88 5.03
CA ASP A 7 37.40 -38.63 4.27
C ASP A 7 36.60 -38.51 2.94
N GLY A 8 35.65 -39.42 2.68
CA GLY A 8 34.91 -39.45 1.42
C GLY A 8 33.72 -38.49 1.29
N SER A 9 33.25 -37.83 2.36
CA SER A 9 31.91 -37.19 2.34
C SER A 9 31.87 -35.73 1.90
N SER A 10 32.96 -34.96 2.06
CA SER A 10 32.94 -33.50 1.82
C SER A 10 33.02 -33.15 0.33
N LEU A 11 33.83 -33.88 -0.44
CA LEU A 11 34.01 -33.62 -1.88
C LEU A 11 32.75 -33.98 -2.69
N ASP A 12 31.99 -34.97 -2.26
CA ASP A 12 30.73 -35.36 -2.91
C ASP A 12 29.62 -34.34 -2.69
N ILE A 13 29.63 -33.62 -1.55
CA ILE A 13 28.66 -32.55 -1.28
C ILE A 13 28.97 -31.32 -2.16
N GLU A 14 30.24 -30.92 -2.26
CA GLU A 14 30.62 -29.81 -3.14
C GLU A 14 30.35 -30.10 -4.61
N ARG A 15 30.58 -31.34 -5.05
CA ARG A 15 30.27 -31.77 -6.42
C ARG A 15 28.78 -31.65 -6.73
N ARG A 16 27.92 -32.11 -5.81
CA ARG A 16 26.46 -32.02 -5.95
C ARG A 16 25.97 -30.57 -5.96
N MET A 17 26.60 -29.68 -5.20
CA MET A 17 26.26 -28.25 -5.23
C MET A 17 26.62 -27.60 -6.57
N ARG A 18 27.81 -27.87 -7.12
CA ARG A 18 28.18 -27.35 -8.45
C ARG A 18 27.29 -27.89 -9.57
N GLU A 19 26.95 -29.18 -9.54
CA GLU A 19 26.04 -29.79 -10.52
C GLU A 19 24.63 -29.18 -10.44
N SER A 20 24.17 -28.83 -9.24
CA SER A 20 22.89 -28.13 -9.03
C SER A 20 22.92 -26.72 -9.62
N ASP A 21 23.99 -25.97 -9.37
CA ASP A 21 24.15 -24.60 -9.87
C ASP A 21 24.27 -24.57 -11.41
N GLU A 22 24.99 -25.52 -12.00
CA GLU A 22 25.07 -25.67 -13.46
C GLU A 22 23.72 -26.01 -14.09
N ARG A 23 22.90 -26.86 -13.44
CA ARG A 23 21.53 -27.14 -13.89
C ARG A 23 20.65 -25.88 -13.87
N HIS A 24 20.74 -25.07 -12.83
CA HIS A 24 19.99 -23.82 -12.72
C HIS A 24 20.47 -22.75 -13.69
N LYS A 25 21.76 -22.76 -14.06
CA LYS A 25 22.29 -21.89 -15.11
C LYS A 25 21.74 -22.31 -16.48
N ARG A 26 21.84 -23.60 -16.84
CA ARG A 26 21.33 -24.12 -18.13
C ARG A 26 19.84 -23.86 -18.32
N LYS A 27 19.01 -24.03 -17.29
CA LYS A 27 17.58 -23.70 -17.37
C LYS A 27 17.31 -22.23 -17.64
N ARG A 28 18.10 -21.32 -17.08
CA ARG A 28 17.97 -19.88 -17.34
C ARG A 28 18.37 -19.54 -18.77
N ASP A 29 19.48 -20.11 -19.23
CA ASP A 29 19.97 -19.90 -20.59
C ASP A 29 18.96 -20.46 -21.63
N GLU A 30 18.28 -21.57 -21.32
CA GLU A 30 17.25 -22.19 -22.15
C GLU A 30 15.94 -21.37 -22.17
N GLU A 31 15.49 -20.85 -21.01
CA GLU A 31 14.35 -19.91 -20.93
C GLU A 31 14.64 -18.60 -21.67
N GLU A 32 15.87 -18.07 -21.60
CA GLU A 32 16.27 -16.85 -22.32
C GLU A 32 16.32 -17.06 -23.84
N ALA A 33 16.80 -18.23 -24.29
CA ALA A 33 16.77 -18.61 -25.70
C ALA A 33 15.34 -18.78 -26.23
N GLU A 34 14.42 -19.32 -25.44
CA GLU A 34 13.01 -19.48 -25.82
C GLU A 34 12.30 -18.12 -25.96
N VAL A 35 12.62 -17.16 -25.09
CA VAL A 35 12.10 -15.78 -25.18
C VAL A 35 12.65 -15.06 -26.42
N LEU A 36 13.93 -15.24 -26.75
CA LEU A 36 14.53 -14.65 -27.97
C LEU A 36 13.97 -15.28 -29.26
N ALA A 37 13.63 -16.57 -29.23
CA ALA A 37 13.03 -17.27 -30.37
C ALA A 37 11.55 -16.88 -30.60
N ALA A 38 10.85 -16.39 -29.58
CA ALA A 38 9.43 -16.02 -29.65
C ALA A 38 9.17 -14.57 -30.13
N ALA A 39 10.22 -13.79 -30.44
CA ALA A 39 10.05 -12.42 -30.94
C ALA A 39 9.49 -12.42 -32.38
N PRO A 40 8.35 -11.74 -32.65
CA PRO A 40 7.78 -11.69 -34.00
C PRO A 40 8.68 -10.88 -34.94
N VAL A 41 9.06 -11.49 -36.06
CA VAL A 41 9.75 -10.83 -37.17
C VAL A 41 8.79 -9.83 -37.82
N ILE A 42 9.02 -8.55 -37.57
CA ILE A 42 8.31 -7.45 -38.25
C ILE A 42 8.86 -7.36 -39.69
N PRO A 43 8.02 -7.49 -40.73
CA PRO A 43 8.50 -7.38 -42.11
C PRO A 43 8.88 -5.92 -42.40
N VAL A 44 10.15 -5.71 -42.73
CA VAL A 44 10.67 -4.44 -43.25
C VAL A 44 10.03 -4.17 -44.60
N ALA A 45 9.17 -3.15 -44.66
CA ALA A 45 8.62 -2.65 -45.91
C ALA A 45 9.74 -2.01 -46.74
N THR A 46 9.92 -2.54 -47.95
CA THR A 46 10.83 -2.06 -48.97
C THR A 46 10.51 -0.64 -49.39
N ALA A 47 11.50 0.25 -49.28
CA ALA A 47 11.44 1.63 -49.76
C ALA A 47 11.25 1.67 -51.28
N ALA A 48 10.12 2.23 -51.73
CA ALA A 48 9.88 2.57 -53.12
C ALA A 48 10.32 4.03 -53.37
N SER A 49 11.19 4.19 -54.37
CA SER A 49 11.66 5.46 -54.93
C SER A 49 10.51 6.41 -55.31
N ILE A 50 10.63 7.67 -54.92
CA ILE A 50 9.83 8.79 -55.44
C ILE A 50 10.79 9.73 -56.21
N PRO A 51 10.43 10.19 -57.42
CA PRO A 51 11.34 10.88 -58.32
C PRO A 51 11.49 12.37 -57.99
N THR A 52 12.72 12.85 -58.20
CA THR A 52 13.14 14.24 -58.14
C THR A 52 12.48 15.08 -59.24
N ALA A 53 11.66 16.06 -58.89
CA ALA A 53 11.22 17.12 -59.78
C ALA A 53 11.70 18.48 -59.24
N ALA A 54 12.55 19.14 -60.03
CA ALA A 54 13.06 20.47 -59.77
C ALA A 54 11.95 21.52 -59.86
N ALA A 55 11.80 22.34 -58.81
CA ALA A 55 11.01 23.55 -58.83
C ALA A 55 11.89 24.74 -58.39
N ALA A 56 11.91 25.77 -59.22
CA ALA A 56 12.73 26.97 -59.12
C ALA A 56 12.40 27.82 -57.87
N PRO A 57 13.37 28.63 -57.37
CA PRO A 57 13.13 29.51 -56.22
C PRO A 57 12.28 30.73 -56.60
N VAL A 58 11.19 30.92 -55.87
CA VAL A 58 10.39 32.16 -55.87
C VAL A 58 11.08 33.18 -54.94
N PRO A 59 11.32 34.43 -55.36
CA PRO A 59 11.96 35.43 -54.51
C PRO A 59 10.97 35.96 -53.48
N LEU A 60 11.31 35.83 -52.20
CA LEU A 60 10.57 36.45 -51.10
C LEU A 60 10.83 37.96 -51.08
N ASN A 61 9.76 38.70 -51.33
CA ASN A 61 9.67 40.15 -51.30
C ASN A 61 9.91 40.65 -49.86
N ARG A 62 11.05 41.31 -49.66
CA ARG A 62 11.51 41.86 -48.38
C ARG A 62 11.15 43.34 -48.35
N ASN A 63 9.89 43.67 -48.07
CA ASN A 63 9.43 45.02 -47.74
C ASN A 63 7.97 44.93 -47.29
N TYR A 64 7.70 44.88 -45.98
CA TYR A 64 6.52 45.47 -45.33
C TYR A 64 6.63 45.24 -43.81
N LEU A 65 6.19 46.24 -43.04
CA LEU A 65 6.19 46.35 -41.57
C LEU A 65 7.43 46.99 -40.94
N ASP A 66 7.64 48.26 -41.32
CA ASP A 66 8.14 49.28 -40.41
C ASP A 66 6.96 49.77 -39.55
N GLY A 67 7.06 49.51 -38.25
CA GLY A 67 6.07 49.85 -37.23
C GLY A 67 6.83 50.21 -35.96
N GLY A 68 7.32 51.44 -35.91
CA GLY A 68 8.28 51.94 -34.94
C GLY A 68 7.84 51.86 -33.48
N ARG A 69 8.21 50.77 -32.82
CA ARG A 69 8.50 50.78 -31.37
C ARG A 69 9.96 50.37 -31.19
N PRO A 70 10.76 51.13 -30.43
CA PRO A 70 12.13 50.72 -30.15
C PRO A 70 12.09 49.38 -29.40
N ARG A 71 12.67 48.34 -30.01
CA ARG A 71 12.93 47.08 -29.30
C ARG A 71 13.96 47.40 -28.22
N LEU A 72 13.53 47.37 -26.96
CA LEU A 72 14.45 47.35 -25.81
C LEU A 72 15.43 46.20 -26.04
N SER A 73 16.72 46.50 -25.92
CA SER A 73 17.73 45.46 -26.05
C SER A 73 17.57 44.46 -24.90
N LEU A 74 18.05 43.24 -25.10
CA LEU A 74 18.08 42.20 -24.06
C LEU A 74 18.79 42.72 -22.78
N TRP A 75 19.74 43.63 -22.96
CA TRP A 75 20.43 44.34 -21.88
C TRP A 75 19.54 45.31 -21.11
N ASP A 76 18.69 46.07 -21.81
CA ASP A 76 17.75 47.01 -21.18
C ASP A 76 16.69 46.26 -20.36
N LEU A 77 16.20 45.13 -20.87
CA LEU A 77 15.29 44.23 -20.14
C LEU A 77 15.96 43.65 -18.87
N GLN A 78 17.23 43.27 -18.96
CA GLN A 78 17.98 42.75 -17.81
C GLN A 78 18.22 43.84 -16.75
N GLN A 79 18.55 45.06 -17.15
CA GLN A 79 18.68 46.19 -16.23
C GLN A 79 17.35 46.56 -15.58
N GLN A 80 16.25 46.56 -16.34
CA GLN A 80 14.92 46.84 -15.80
C GLN A 80 14.51 45.80 -14.74
N ARG A 81 14.84 44.52 -14.95
CA ARG A 81 14.58 43.44 -13.99
C ARG A 81 15.39 43.60 -12.70
N GLN A 82 16.66 43.99 -12.80
CA GLN A 82 17.49 44.26 -11.62
C GLN A 82 16.95 45.44 -10.80
N MET A 83 16.47 46.50 -11.46
CA MET A 83 15.93 47.66 -10.78
C MET A 83 14.62 47.34 -10.04
N GLN A 84 13.73 46.54 -10.64
CA GLN A 84 12.49 46.08 -10.00
C GLN A 84 12.77 45.22 -8.76
N MET A 85 13.73 44.30 -8.83
CA MET A 85 14.15 43.48 -7.68
C MET A 85 14.67 44.34 -6.52
N GLN A 86 15.41 45.40 -6.84
CA GLN A 86 15.94 46.31 -5.83
C GLN A 86 14.84 47.13 -5.14
N GLN A 87 13.82 47.57 -5.90
CA GLN A 87 12.66 48.26 -5.33
C GLN A 87 11.83 47.35 -4.43
N LEU A 88 11.64 46.08 -4.81
CA LEU A 88 10.86 45.12 -4.03
C LEU A 88 11.54 44.76 -2.69
N HIS A 89 12.88 44.70 -2.67
CA HIS A 89 13.65 44.56 -1.43
C HIS A 89 13.51 45.79 -0.51
N GLN A 90 13.53 47.01 -1.07
CA GLN A 90 13.30 48.22 -0.28
C GLN A 90 11.88 48.28 0.30
N GLN A 91 10.87 47.81 -0.43
CA GLN A 91 9.49 47.75 0.08
C GLN A 91 9.33 46.72 1.21
N ARG A 92 9.97 45.55 1.11
CA ARG A 92 9.97 44.53 2.18
C ARG A 92 10.70 44.98 3.45
N ALA A 93 11.69 45.86 3.33
CA ALA A 93 12.40 46.42 4.48
C ALA A 93 11.56 47.40 5.30
N LEU A 94 10.42 47.88 4.78
CA LEU A 94 9.57 48.90 5.43
C LEU A 94 8.31 48.32 6.10
N THR A 95 8.06 47.00 6.02
CA THR A 95 6.91 46.37 6.67
C THR A 95 7.18 46.05 8.15
N VAL A 96 6.49 46.77 9.04
CA VAL A 96 6.48 46.61 10.51
C VAL A 96 5.91 45.24 10.92
N PRO A 97 6.45 44.58 11.97
CA PRO A 97 5.94 43.28 12.41
C PRO A 97 4.52 43.37 12.99
N LEU A 98 3.66 42.42 12.57
CA LEU A 98 2.30 42.25 13.08
C LEU A 98 2.30 41.83 14.55
N PRO A 99 1.32 42.30 15.36
CA PRO A 99 1.18 41.89 16.75
C PRO A 99 0.68 40.44 16.86
N PRO A 100 1.01 39.73 17.95
CA PRO A 100 0.55 38.36 18.17
C PRO A 100 -0.96 38.29 18.42
N LEU A 101 -1.62 37.30 17.82
CA LEU A 101 -3.04 37.02 18.00
C LEU A 101 -3.34 36.43 19.39
N PRO A 102 -4.49 36.75 20.00
CA PRO A 102 -4.87 36.23 21.31
C PRO A 102 -5.38 34.79 21.24
N TYR A 103 -4.91 33.97 22.17
CA TYR A 103 -5.45 32.66 22.50
C TYR A 103 -6.88 32.79 23.04
N TYR A 104 -7.82 32.00 22.51
CA TYR A 104 -9.15 31.80 23.11
C TYR A 104 -9.31 30.31 23.43
N GLU A 105 -9.32 29.98 24.73
CA GLU A 105 -9.86 28.71 25.23
C GLU A 105 -11.33 28.95 25.58
N ASP A 106 -12.24 28.13 25.05
CA ASP A 106 -13.68 28.19 25.36
C ASP A 106 -14.03 27.07 26.36
N PRO A 107 -14.26 27.38 27.65
CA PRO A 107 -14.48 26.39 28.70
C PRO A 107 -15.78 25.59 28.55
N ILE A 108 -16.71 26.06 27.70
CA ILE A 108 -18.07 25.52 27.59
C ILE A 108 -18.08 24.18 26.82
N ALA A 109 -17.16 23.99 25.87
CA ALA A 109 -17.04 22.74 25.12
C ALA A 109 -16.55 21.57 25.99
N GLN A 110 -15.75 21.86 27.02
CA GLN A 110 -15.13 20.85 27.87
C GLN A 110 -16.12 20.26 28.88
N ASP A 111 -17.04 21.07 29.41
CA ASP A 111 -18.09 20.61 30.33
C ASP A 111 -19.17 19.77 29.62
N MET A 112 -19.50 20.09 28.37
CA MET A 112 -20.44 19.28 27.58
C MET A 112 -19.88 17.88 27.28
N TYR A 113 -18.57 17.77 27.04
CA TYR A 113 -17.92 16.49 26.75
C TYR A 113 -17.83 15.61 28.00
N MET A 114 -17.51 16.20 29.17
CA MET A 114 -17.46 15.47 30.44
C MET A 114 -18.85 15.05 30.96
N GLY A 115 -19.90 15.79 30.61
CA GLY A 115 -21.29 15.42 30.91
C GLY A 115 -21.77 14.17 30.17
N GLN A 116 -21.34 13.96 28.92
CA GLN A 116 -21.72 12.78 28.13
C GLN A 116 -21.04 11.49 28.61
N LEU A 117 -19.79 11.58 29.06
CA LEU A 117 -19.05 10.44 29.61
C LEU A 117 -19.66 9.89 30.90
N LYS A 118 -20.14 10.76 31.81
CA LYS A 118 -20.83 10.33 33.04
C LYS A 118 -22.22 9.72 32.80
N ALA A 119 -22.90 10.10 31.71
CA ALA A 119 -24.18 9.51 31.34
C ALA A 119 -24.01 8.07 30.82
N GLN A 120 -22.86 7.75 30.22
CA GLN A 120 -22.58 6.44 29.62
C GLN A 120 -22.21 5.37 30.67
N GLU A 121 -21.56 5.74 31.78
CA GLU A 121 -21.22 4.81 32.88
C GLU A 121 -22.43 4.34 33.71
N SER A 122 -23.59 5.01 33.60
CA SER A 122 -24.77 4.69 34.40
C SER A 122 -25.68 3.59 33.81
N ARG A 123 -25.36 3.04 32.63
CA ARG A 123 -26.25 2.12 31.87
C ARG A 123 -25.93 0.63 31.93
N GLU A 124 -24.91 0.20 32.66
CA GLU A 124 -24.57 -1.23 32.78
C GLU A 124 -24.71 -1.78 34.20
N ARG A 125 -25.96 -2.05 34.61
CA ARG A 125 -26.26 -3.06 35.64
C ARG A 125 -27.58 -3.76 35.34
N PRO A 126 -27.60 -5.04 34.97
CA PRO A 126 -28.83 -5.82 34.96
C PRO A 126 -29.19 -6.29 36.38
N PRO A 127 -30.49 -6.38 36.72
CA PRO A 127 -30.95 -6.77 38.05
C PRO A 127 -30.82 -8.28 38.27
N ARG A 128 -30.41 -8.65 39.49
CA ARG A 128 -30.53 -10.00 40.04
C ARG A 128 -32.00 -10.38 40.19
N CYS A 129 -32.47 -11.37 39.43
CA CYS A 129 -33.73 -12.06 39.70
C CYS A 129 -33.48 -13.39 40.42
N ARG A 130 -34.22 -13.55 41.53
CA ARG A 130 -34.25 -14.70 42.43
C ARG A 130 -34.98 -15.91 41.83
N ALA A 131 -34.58 -17.06 42.35
CA ALA A 131 -35.17 -18.39 42.35
C ALA A 131 -36.70 -18.50 42.25
N ALA A 132 -37.18 -19.48 41.48
CA ALA A 132 -38.31 -20.34 41.85
C ALA A 132 -38.34 -21.66 41.03
N SER A 133 -38.57 -22.76 41.77
CA SER A 133 -39.34 -23.97 41.42
C SER A 133 -38.91 -24.88 40.26
N SER A 134 -38.36 -26.02 40.67
CA SER A 134 -38.45 -27.36 40.07
C SER A 134 -39.88 -27.84 39.82
N PRO A 135 -40.06 -28.79 38.87
CA PRO A 135 -40.96 -29.91 39.11
C PRO A 135 -40.32 -31.29 38.87
N SER A 136 -40.76 -32.22 39.73
CA SER A 136 -40.39 -33.62 39.89
C SER A 136 -40.48 -34.51 38.64
N PRO A 137 -39.75 -35.65 38.63
CA PRO A 137 -39.89 -36.69 37.63
C PRO A 137 -41.16 -37.52 37.83
N ALA A 138 -41.81 -37.86 36.73
CA ALA A 138 -43.00 -38.70 36.68
C ALA A 138 -42.70 -40.12 37.20
N VAL A 139 -43.44 -40.48 38.25
CA VAL A 139 -43.58 -41.81 38.82
C VAL A 139 -44.28 -42.71 37.78
N ARG A 140 -43.58 -43.71 37.25
CA ARG A 140 -44.22 -44.84 36.55
C ARG A 140 -44.38 -46.01 37.51
N SER A 141 -45.65 -46.35 37.71
CA SER A 141 -46.20 -47.42 38.50
C SER A 141 -45.57 -48.79 38.21
N ARG A 142 -45.10 -49.45 39.28
CA ARG A 142 -44.87 -50.89 39.33
C ARG A 142 -46.20 -51.60 39.51
N SER A 143 -46.60 -52.43 38.55
CA SER A 143 -47.57 -53.50 38.76
C SER A 143 -46.79 -54.81 38.86
N ALA A 144 -46.77 -55.39 40.05
CA ALA A 144 -46.28 -56.73 40.30
C ALA A 144 -47.37 -57.75 39.95
N SER A 145 -47.00 -58.85 39.30
CA SER A 145 -47.54 -60.19 39.59
C SER A 145 -46.66 -61.30 39.01
N PRO A 146 -46.70 -62.52 39.59
CA PRO A 146 -45.59 -63.46 39.62
C PRO A 146 -45.84 -64.69 38.74
N ALA A 147 -44.76 -65.27 38.19
CA ALA A 147 -44.70 -66.69 37.83
C ALA A 147 -43.24 -67.11 37.64
N VAL A 148 -42.59 -67.48 38.74
CA VAL A 148 -41.30 -68.18 38.71
C VAL A 148 -41.58 -69.61 38.28
N ARG A 149 -41.32 -69.94 37.01
CA ARG A 149 -41.00 -71.31 36.60
C ARG A 149 -39.48 -71.45 36.54
N SER A 150 -39.00 -72.45 37.25
CA SER A 150 -37.60 -72.86 37.40
C SER A 150 -36.98 -73.25 36.06
N ALA A 151 -36.39 -72.28 35.36
CA ALA A 151 -35.45 -72.56 34.26
C ALA A 151 -34.07 -72.89 34.85
N SER A 152 -33.48 -73.98 34.35
CA SER A 152 -32.20 -74.53 34.82
C SER A 152 -31.04 -73.55 34.57
N PRO A 153 -29.90 -73.67 35.31
CA PRO A 153 -28.73 -72.81 35.13
C PRO A 153 -28.18 -72.78 33.68
N ALA A 154 -28.40 -73.85 32.90
CA ALA A 154 -27.99 -73.93 31.49
C ALA A 154 -28.86 -73.05 30.57
N GLU A 155 -30.17 -73.00 30.79
CA GLU A 155 -31.11 -72.23 29.95
C GLU A 155 -30.97 -70.71 30.17
N ARG A 156 -30.62 -70.29 31.39
CA ARG A 156 -30.35 -68.87 31.70
C ARG A 156 -29.08 -68.34 31.02
N LYS A 157 -28.09 -69.20 30.74
CA LYS A 157 -26.87 -68.82 30.02
C LYS A 157 -27.15 -68.59 28.53
N VAL A 158 -27.92 -69.48 27.90
CA VAL A 158 -28.30 -69.39 26.48
C VAL A 158 -29.20 -68.18 26.22
N MET A 159 -30.18 -67.89 27.09
CA MET A 159 -31.02 -66.68 26.93
C MET A 159 -30.23 -65.37 27.13
N ARG A 160 -29.23 -65.34 28.01
CA ARG A 160 -28.36 -64.16 28.20
C ARG A 160 -27.43 -63.92 27.00
N GLU A 161 -26.94 -64.97 26.35
CA GLU A 161 -26.12 -64.85 25.15
C GLU A 161 -26.95 -64.44 23.92
N ALA A 162 -28.17 -64.97 23.76
CA ALA A 162 -29.09 -64.55 22.70
C ALA A 162 -29.53 -63.08 22.84
N ALA A 163 -29.80 -62.60 24.05
CA ALA A 163 -30.14 -61.19 24.30
C ALA A 163 -28.96 -60.24 24.04
N LYS A 164 -27.73 -60.65 24.34
CA LYS A 164 -26.51 -59.88 24.01
C LYS A 164 -26.25 -59.83 22.50
N ALA A 165 -26.49 -60.92 21.77
CA ALA A 165 -26.37 -60.94 20.32
C ALA A 165 -27.39 -60.01 19.62
N GLY A 166 -28.64 -59.98 20.10
CA GLY A 166 -29.67 -59.07 19.60
C GLY A 166 -29.37 -57.58 19.84
N GLN A 167 -28.83 -57.22 21.02
CA GLN A 167 -28.41 -55.85 21.31
C GLN A 167 -27.18 -55.40 20.51
N LYS A 168 -26.26 -56.31 20.22
CA LYS A 168 -25.08 -56.01 19.39
C LYS A 168 -25.47 -55.70 17.95
N LYS A 169 -26.37 -56.51 17.36
CA LYS A 169 -26.89 -56.30 16.01
C LYS A 169 -27.65 -54.97 15.88
N LYS A 170 -28.52 -54.64 16.84
CA LYS A 170 -29.26 -53.36 16.83
C LYS A 170 -28.34 -52.12 16.90
N LYS A 171 -27.26 -52.18 17.69
CA LYS A 171 -26.27 -51.09 17.75
C LYS A 171 -25.44 -50.96 16.47
N GLU A 172 -25.19 -52.07 15.79
CA GLU A 172 -24.44 -52.10 14.54
C GLU A 172 -25.26 -51.54 13.37
N ASP A 173 -26.54 -51.89 13.29
CA ASP A 173 -27.49 -51.34 12.32
C ASP A 173 -27.67 -49.82 12.51
N GLU A 174 -27.78 -49.35 13.76
CA GLU A 174 -27.87 -47.92 14.09
C GLU A 174 -26.59 -47.15 13.73
N LYS A 175 -25.41 -47.75 13.95
CA LYS A 175 -24.12 -47.17 13.57
C LYS A 175 -23.97 -47.08 12.05
N ASN A 176 -24.41 -48.11 11.32
CA ASN A 176 -24.37 -48.14 9.86
C ASN A 176 -25.35 -47.11 9.25
N ALA A 177 -26.55 -46.97 9.81
CA ALA A 177 -27.51 -45.95 9.40
C ALA A 177 -26.97 -44.53 9.61
N LYS A 178 -26.34 -44.27 10.76
CA LYS A 178 -25.69 -42.98 11.04
C LYS A 178 -24.56 -42.68 10.05
N LYS A 179 -23.68 -43.65 9.80
CA LYS A 179 -22.58 -43.48 8.83
C LYS A 179 -23.08 -43.20 7.41
N ALA A 180 -24.17 -43.85 6.99
CA ALA A 180 -24.80 -43.58 5.69
C ALA A 180 -25.43 -42.19 5.62
N ALA A 181 -26.05 -41.72 6.71
CA ALA A 181 -26.60 -40.36 6.80
C ALA A 181 -25.48 -39.29 6.73
N ASP A 182 -24.39 -39.49 7.48
CA ASP A 182 -23.23 -38.59 7.48
C ASP A 182 -22.57 -38.52 6.10
N ALA A 183 -22.44 -39.66 5.40
CA ALA A 183 -21.90 -39.72 4.04
C ALA A 183 -22.78 -38.95 3.03
N LYS A 184 -24.12 -39.11 3.12
CA LYS A 184 -25.06 -38.36 2.28
C LYS A 184 -24.98 -36.85 2.55
N GLN A 185 -24.83 -36.46 3.82
CA GLN A 185 -24.67 -35.05 4.20
C GLN A 185 -23.34 -34.48 3.67
N ALA A 186 -22.24 -35.21 3.78
CA ALA A 186 -20.94 -34.80 3.25
C ALA A 186 -20.98 -34.62 1.72
N GLN A 187 -21.66 -35.51 1.01
CA GLN A 187 -21.83 -35.40 -0.44
C GLN A 187 -22.67 -34.19 -0.83
N ARG A 188 -23.74 -33.88 -0.07
CA ARG A 188 -24.54 -32.66 -0.26
C ARG A 188 -23.71 -31.40 -0.04
N ILE A 189 -22.93 -31.33 1.04
CA ILE A 189 -22.04 -30.19 1.33
C ILE A 189 -21.05 -29.99 0.20
N LYS A 190 -20.46 -31.07 -0.34
CA LYS A 190 -19.51 -30.98 -1.44
C LYS A 190 -20.14 -30.35 -2.69
N VAL A 191 -21.34 -30.79 -3.08
CA VAL A 191 -22.06 -30.21 -4.24
C VAL A 191 -22.32 -28.72 -4.04
N VAL A 192 -22.65 -28.31 -2.82
CA VAL A 192 -22.90 -26.90 -2.48
C VAL A 192 -21.63 -26.06 -2.55
N ILE A 193 -20.50 -26.56 -2.04
CA ILE A 193 -19.20 -25.88 -2.14
C ILE A 193 -18.73 -25.79 -3.60
N ASP A 194 -18.89 -26.86 -4.38
CA ASP A 194 -18.48 -26.90 -5.78
C ASP A 194 -19.24 -25.88 -6.63
N LYS A 195 -20.55 -25.72 -6.35
CA LYS A 195 -21.45 -24.77 -7.01
C LYS A 195 -21.49 -23.38 -6.35
N TYR A 196 -20.69 -23.14 -5.31
CA TYR A 196 -20.68 -21.86 -4.64
C TYR A 196 -20.22 -20.76 -5.59
N ASP A 197 -21.05 -19.71 -5.69
CA ASP A 197 -20.78 -18.51 -6.46
C ASP A 197 -20.66 -17.32 -5.49
N PRO A 198 -19.46 -16.74 -5.31
CA PRO A 198 -19.24 -15.59 -4.43
C PRO A 198 -20.15 -14.40 -4.73
N LEU A 199 -20.57 -14.22 -6.00
CA LEU A 199 -21.37 -13.07 -6.44
C LEU A 199 -22.82 -13.13 -5.94
N LYS A 200 -23.33 -14.33 -5.60
CA LYS A 200 -24.72 -14.53 -5.18
C LYS A 200 -24.97 -14.30 -3.69
N LYS A 201 -24.00 -13.73 -2.94
CA LYS A 201 -24.07 -13.39 -1.49
C LYS A 201 -24.82 -14.44 -0.67
N GLN A 202 -24.27 -15.66 -0.66
CA GLN A 202 -24.89 -16.83 -0.02
C GLN A 202 -24.49 -17.04 1.44
N ILE A 203 -23.45 -16.37 1.94
CA ILE A 203 -22.94 -16.59 3.30
C ILE A 203 -23.46 -15.51 4.26
N VAL A 204 -23.97 -15.94 5.41
CA VAL A 204 -24.42 -15.09 6.52
C VAL A 204 -23.34 -15.08 7.60
N CYS A 205 -22.92 -13.87 7.97
CA CYS A 205 -21.94 -13.63 9.02
C CYS A 205 -22.63 -13.30 10.35
N GLY A 206 -22.00 -13.67 11.48
CA GLY A 206 -22.46 -13.33 12.82
C GLY A 206 -21.31 -13.35 13.83
N GLU A 207 -21.58 -12.97 15.08
CA GLU A 207 -20.54 -12.87 16.11
C GLU A 207 -20.30 -14.19 16.84
N GLU A 208 -19.03 -14.54 17.07
CA GLU A 208 -18.60 -15.72 17.82
C GLU A 208 -17.39 -15.37 18.70
N GLU A 209 -17.40 -15.84 19.94
CA GLU A 209 -16.29 -15.68 20.88
C GLU A 209 -15.14 -16.60 20.46
N ASN A 210 -13.94 -16.04 20.31
CA ASN A 210 -12.75 -16.83 19.99
C ASN A 210 -12.31 -17.62 21.23
N PRO A 211 -12.12 -18.94 21.12
CA PRO A 211 -11.76 -19.79 22.26
C PRO A 211 -10.39 -19.48 22.89
N SER A 212 -9.52 -18.72 22.23
CA SER A 212 -8.19 -18.39 22.74
C SER A 212 -8.12 -17.11 23.56
N ASP A 213 -8.75 -16.03 23.11
CA ASP A 213 -8.67 -14.69 23.72
C ASP A 213 -9.99 -14.24 24.39
N LYS A 214 -11.10 -14.97 24.18
CA LYS A 214 -12.46 -14.63 24.65
C LYS A 214 -13.01 -13.32 24.09
N GLU A 215 -12.44 -12.83 22.99
CA GLU A 215 -12.97 -11.66 22.29
C GLU A 215 -14.04 -12.08 21.27
N MET A 216 -15.03 -11.21 21.06
CA MET A 216 -16.09 -11.43 20.07
C MET A 216 -15.59 -11.03 18.68
N TYR A 217 -15.61 -11.96 17.74
CA TYR A 217 -15.26 -11.71 16.34
C TYR A 217 -16.42 -11.99 15.42
N ARG A 218 -16.47 -11.24 14.32
CA ARG A 218 -17.40 -11.52 13.23
C ARG A 218 -16.87 -12.69 12.40
N VAL A 219 -17.69 -13.73 12.25
CA VAL A 219 -17.32 -14.98 11.57
C VAL A 219 -18.45 -15.45 10.65
N ALA A 220 -18.09 -16.21 9.62
CA ALA A 220 -19.05 -16.86 8.75
C ALA A 220 -19.76 -17.98 9.52
N LYS A 221 -21.08 -17.87 9.69
CA LYS A 221 -21.87 -18.86 10.44
C LYS A 221 -22.64 -19.81 9.54
N THR A 222 -23.19 -19.29 8.45
CA THR A 222 -24.19 -20.04 7.69
C THR A 222 -24.02 -19.82 6.20
N LEU A 223 -24.13 -20.89 5.42
CA LEU A 223 -24.16 -20.86 3.96
C LEU A 223 -25.59 -21.19 3.50
N VAL A 224 -26.21 -20.25 2.77
CA VAL A 224 -27.56 -20.35 2.22
C VAL A 224 -27.46 -20.62 0.73
N TYR A 225 -27.75 -21.85 0.34
CA TYR A 225 -27.75 -22.28 -1.06
C TYR A 225 -29.14 -22.05 -1.68
N ASP A 226 -29.19 -21.55 -2.92
CA ASP A 226 -30.42 -21.19 -3.65
C ASP A 226 -31.34 -20.22 -2.85
N LYS A 227 -30.75 -19.18 -2.26
CA LYS A 227 -31.48 -18.16 -1.49
C LYS A 227 -32.64 -17.56 -2.30
N GLY A 228 -33.86 -17.66 -1.78
CA GLY A 228 -35.08 -17.17 -2.43
C GLY A 228 -35.76 -18.14 -3.39
N GLU A 229 -35.20 -19.32 -3.62
CA GLU A 229 -35.84 -20.40 -4.39
C GLU A 229 -36.59 -21.37 -3.46
N PRO A 230 -37.58 -22.14 -3.95
CA PRO A 230 -38.34 -23.09 -3.12
C PRO A 230 -37.47 -24.20 -2.50
N ASN A 231 -36.26 -24.40 -3.01
CA ASN A 231 -35.29 -25.38 -2.53
C ASN A 231 -34.17 -24.75 -1.68
N GLU A 232 -34.41 -23.59 -1.06
CA GLU A 232 -33.43 -22.93 -0.19
C GLU A 232 -32.93 -23.89 0.89
N MET A 233 -31.60 -24.11 0.93
CA MET A 233 -30.97 -24.96 1.93
C MET A 233 -29.97 -24.17 2.75
N THR A 234 -30.13 -24.25 4.06
CA THR A 234 -29.28 -23.56 5.03
C THR A 234 -28.29 -24.54 5.66
N PHE A 235 -26.99 -24.24 5.53
CA PHE A 235 -25.91 -25.06 6.04
C PHE A 235 -25.14 -24.31 7.13
N ASP A 236 -25.07 -24.90 8.31
CA ASP A 236 -24.30 -24.38 9.44
C ASP A 236 -22.81 -24.71 9.27
N LEU A 237 -21.98 -23.68 9.14
CA LEU A 237 -20.54 -23.80 8.90
C LEU A 237 -19.79 -24.37 10.10
N THR A 238 -20.37 -24.34 11.32
CA THR A 238 -19.76 -25.01 12.49
C THR A 238 -19.78 -26.53 12.36
N LYS A 239 -20.66 -27.08 11.52
CA LYS A 239 -20.80 -28.53 11.27
C LYS A 239 -19.91 -29.02 10.14
N PHE A 240 -19.19 -28.12 9.46
CA PHE A 240 -18.29 -28.50 8.38
C PHE A 240 -17.01 -29.07 8.98
N ASN A 241 -16.41 -30.02 8.28
CA ASN A 241 -15.07 -30.47 8.63
C ASN A 241 -14.01 -29.47 8.13
N SER A 242 -12.77 -29.63 8.60
CA SER A 242 -11.67 -28.72 8.23
C SER A 242 -11.43 -28.66 6.73
N THR A 243 -11.56 -29.79 6.01
CA THR A 243 -11.34 -29.84 4.56
C THR A 243 -12.40 -29.05 3.80
N GLN A 244 -13.67 -29.20 4.18
CA GLN A 244 -14.80 -28.46 3.59
C GLN A 244 -14.67 -26.96 3.81
N ILE A 245 -14.30 -26.52 5.02
CA ILE A 245 -14.07 -25.09 5.30
C ILE A 245 -12.90 -24.54 4.49
N ARG A 246 -11.81 -25.32 4.32
CA ARG A 246 -10.65 -24.92 3.52
C ARG A 246 -10.97 -24.83 2.03
N GLU A 247 -11.73 -25.77 1.49
CA GLU A 247 -12.25 -25.70 0.12
C GLU A 247 -13.12 -24.46 -0.07
N LEU A 248 -14.00 -24.17 0.90
CA LEU A 248 -14.82 -22.96 0.88
C LEU A 248 -13.97 -21.67 0.95
N CYS A 249 -12.89 -21.65 1.75
CA CYS A 249 -11.95 -20.54 1.77
C CYS A 249 -11.32 -20.28 0.41
N LEU A 250 -10.89 -21.33 -0.29
CA LEU A 250 -10.31 -21.21 -1.63
C LEU A 250 -11.34 -20.66 -2.64
N LYS A 251 -12.60 -21.12 -2.55
CA LYS A 251 -13.71 -20.60 -3.36
C LYS A 251 -14.03 -19.13 -3.05
N CYS A 252 -13.86 -18.71 -1.80
CA CYS A 252 -13.97 -17.31 -1.37
C CYS A 252 -12.68 -16.49 -1.60
N GLN A 253 -11.71 -17.03 -2.33
CA GLN A 253 -10.42 -16.41 -2.64
C GLN A 253 -9.60 -15.98 -1.41
N VAL A 254 -9.79 -16.67 -0.28
CA VAL A 254 -9.05 -16.40 0.96
C VAL A 254 -7.61 -16.89 0.84
N LYS A 255 -6.66 -15.95 0.86
CA LYS A 255 -5.22 -16.24 0.78
C LYS A 255 -4.76 -17.10 1.96
N GLY A 256 -4.10 -18.22 1.67
CA GLY A 256 -3.60 -19.15 2.69
C GLY A 256 -4.69 -20.01 3.35
N GLY A 257 -5.94 -19.97 2.86
CA GLY A 257 -7.07 -20.69 3.43
C GLY A 257 -6.84 -22.19 3.62
N GLY A 258 -6.00 -22.82 2.78
CA GLY A 258 -5.71 -24.27 2.85
C GLY A 258 -5.08 -24.75 4.16
N ASN A 259 -4.42 -23.87 4.93
CA ASN A 259 -3.72 -24.22 6.16
C ASN A 259 -4.32 -23.61 7.43
N MET A 260 -5.43 -22.87 7.32
CA MET A 260 -6.05 -22.20 8.47
C MET A 260 -6.79 -23.17 9.39
N LYS A 261 -6.92 -22.79 10.67
CA LYS A 261 -7.84 -23.44 11.62
C LYS A 261 -9.29 -23.05 11.28
N MET A 262 -10.27 -23.85 11.71
CA MET A 262 -11.67 -23.61 11.33
C MET A 262 -12.23 -22.26 11.78
N PHE A 263 -11.82 -21.77 12.95
CA PHE A 263 -12.23 -20.44 13.43
C PHE A 263 -11.63 -19.34 12.56
N ASP A 264 -10.30 -19.34 12.38
CA ASP A 264 -9.59 -18.36 11.56
C ASP A 264 -10.09 -18.36 10.11
N ALA A 265 -10.37 -19.53 9.55
CA ALA A 265 -10.94 -19.69 8.23
C ALA A 265 -12.33 -19.05 8.11
N ARG A 266 -13.23 -19.27 9.08
CA ARG A 266 -14.57 -18.65 9.09
C ARG A 266 -14.52 -17.15 9.33
N LYS A 267 -13.59 -16.68 10.15
CA LYS A 267 -13.30 -15.26 10.36
C LYS A 267 -12.83 -14.60 9.06
N GLU A 268 -11.91 -15.25 8.35
CA GLU A 268 -11.36 -14.70 7.11
C GLU A 268 -12.35 -14.77 5.93
N ILE A 269 -13.21 -15.80 5.87
CA ILE A 269 -14.35 -15.83 4.94
C ILE A 269 -15.29 -14.64 5.22
N ALA A 270 -15.66 -14.38 6.48
CA ALA A 270 -16.50 -13.23 6.82
C ALA A 270 -15.84 -11.91 6.41
N ARG A 271 -14.53 -11.75 6.70
CA ARG A 271 -13.75 -10.59 6.26
C ARG A 271 -13.79 -10.41 4.75
N SER A 272 -13.58 -11.49 3.98
CA SER A 272 -13.62 -11.47 2.51
C SER A 272 -15.00 -11.05 1.98
N ILE A 273 -16.09 -11.58 2.57
CA ILE A 273 -17.46 -11.22 2.18
C ILE A 273 -17.74 -9.76 2.53
N GLU A 274 -17.41 -9.32 3.74
CA GLU A 274 -17.68 -7.95 4.20
C GLU A 274 -16.95 -6.93 3.35
N MET A 275 -15.67 -7.16 3.09
CA MET A 275 -14.90 -6.38 2.13
C MET A 275 -15.56 -6.43 0.74
N GLY A 276 -15.89 -7.61 0.23
CA GLY A 276 -16.62 -7.75 -1.03
C GLY A 276 -17.97 -7.03 -1.05
N THR A 277 -18.67 -6.87 0.07
CA THR A 277 -19.94 -6.13 0.14
C THR A 277 -19.77 -4.63 0.27
N MET A 278 -18.74 -4.16 0.97
CA MET A 278 -18.39 -2.74 1.05
C MET A 278 -17.78 -2.21 -0.25
N TYR A 279 -17.19 -3.10 -1.06
CA TYR A 279 -16.50 -2.71 -2.29
C TYR A 279 -17.25 -3.10 -3.58
N ASN A 280 -18.29 -3.93 -3.53
CA ASN A 280 -19.23 -4.14 -4.64
C ASN A 280 -20.27 -3.02 -4.71
N ASP A 281 -19.79 -1.79 -4.85
CA ASP A 281 -20.63 -0.73 -5.37
C ASP A 281 -20.88 -1.05 -6.85
N LYS A 282 -22.09 -1.52 -7.16
CA LYS A 282 -22.49 -2.08 -8.46
C LYS A 282 -22.49 -1.05 -9.60
N THR A 283 -22.04 0.16 -9.32
CA THR A 283 -21.87 1.28 -10.26
C THR A 283 -20.51 1.24 -10.95
N VAL A 284 -19.51 0.56 -10.37
CA VAL A 284 -18.22 0.32 -11.03
C VAL A 284 -18.14 -1.14 -11.41
N SER A 285 -18.54 -1.44 -12.64
CA SER A 285 -18.24 -2.71 -13.29
C SER A 285 -16.73 -2.82 -13.50
N ASN A 286 -15.98 -3.08 -12.43
CA ASN A 286 -14.60 -3.53 -12.55
C ASN A 286 -14.68 -4.98 -13.07
N LEU A 287 -14.39 -5.15 -14.37
CA LEU A 287 -13.86 -6.41 -14.89
C LEU A 287 -12.85 -6.94 -13.86
N ALA A 288 -12.79 -8.25 -13.66
CA ALA A 288 -11.74 -8.85 -12.83
C ALA A 288 -10.36 -8.32 -13.28
N LEU A 289 -9.82 -7.33 -12.56
CA LEU A 289 -8.61 -6.62 -12.96
C LEU A 289 -7.41 -7.52 -12.71
N ASP A 290 -6.41 -7.38 -13.59
CA ASP A 290 -5.15 -8.09 -13.50
C ASP A 290 -4.54 -7.90 -12.09
N PRO A 291 -4.25 -8.97 -11.33
CA PRO A 291 -3.63 -8.87 -10.01
C PRO A 291 -2.37 -8.02 -9.98
N LEU A 292 -1.64 -7.93 -11.11
CA LEU A 292 -0.49 -7.04 -11.24
C LEU A 292 -0.90 -5.57 -11.27
N ALA A 293 -1.96 -5.22 -12.02
CA ALA A 293 -2.49 -3.86 -12.10
C ALA A 293 -2.99 -3.38 -10.72
N THR A 294 -3.77 -4.20 -10.02
CA THR A 294 -4.24 -3.89 -8.65
C THR A 294 -3.05 -3.69 -7.71
N LYS A 295 -1.99 -4.51 -7.81
CA LYS A 295 -0.76 -4.33 -7.02
C LYS A 295 -0.05 -3.00 -7.35
N ILE A 296 0.02 -2.62 -8.62
CA ILE A 296 0.62 -1.36 -9.06
C ILE A 296 -0.16 -0.18 -8.50
N ASN A 297 -1.48 -0.14 -8.70
CA ASN A 297 -2.36 0.90 -8.18
C ASN A 297 -2.24 1.02 -6.65
N THR A 298 -2.16 -0.11 -5.95
CA THR A 298 -2.00 -0.15 -4.49
C THR A 298 -0.71 0.55 -4.05
N LEU A 299 0.40 0.24 -4.70
CA LEU A 299 1.70 0.82 -4.38
C LEU A 299 1.78 2.31 -4.74
N VAL A 300 1.22 2.70 -5.89
CA VAL A 300 1.19 4.09 -6.34
C VAL A 300 0.33 4.96 -5.41
N LYS A 301 -0.87 4.50 -5.05
CA LYS A 301 -1.72 5.21 -4.08
C LYS A 301 -1.07 5.32 -2.70
N LEU A 302 -0.41 4.25 -2.25
CA LEU A 302 0.34 4.28 -0.98
C LEU A 302 1.44 5.36 -1.00
N MET A 303 2.15 5.51 -2.12
CA MET A 303 3.13 6.58 -2.26
C MET A 303 2.50 7.97 -2.29
N ASN A 304 1.34 8.15 -2.94
CA ASN A 304 0.59 9.40 -2.88
C ASN A 304 0.23 9.78 -1.44
N ILE A 305 -0.25 8.82 -0.65
CA ILE A 305 -0.58 9.03 0.77
C ILE A 305 0.67 9.47 1.54
N CYS A 306 1.78 8.74 1.43
CA CYS A 306 3.01 9.07 2.17
C CYS A 306 3.61 10.43 1.78
N PHE A 307 3.43 10.87 0.52
CA PHE A 307 3.95 12.13 0.01
C PHE A 307 2.92 13.27 0.06
N HIS A 308 1.72 13.01 0.56
CA HIS A 308 0.68 14.03 0.68
C HIS A 308 1.11 15.14 1.64
N PRO A 309 0.85 16.44 1.35
CA PRO A 309 1.33 17.55 2.18
C PRO A 309 0.97 17.47 3.68
N SER A 310 -0.16 16.85 4.04
CA SER A 310 -0.55 16.67 5.44
C SER A 310 0.18 15.52 6.16
N ILE A 311 0.65 14.51 5.42
CA ILE A 311 1.26 13.28 5.95
C ILE A 311 2.79 13.33 5.82
N TYR A 312 3.27 14.01 4.78
CA TYR A 312 4.68 14.15 4.43
C TYR A 312 5.58 14.62 5.59
N PRO A 313 5.22 15.64 6.40
CA PRO A 313 6.04 16.05 7.54
C PRO A 313 6.29 14.92 8.55
N TYR A 314 5.25 14.12 8.84
CA TYR A 314 5.34 12.95 9.72
C TYR A 314 6.19 11.84 9.08
N PHE A 315 6.01 11.63 7.78
CA PHE A 315 6.81 10.65 7.05
C PHE A 315 8.30 11.01 7.07
N VAL A 316 8.63 12.29 6.91
CA VAL A 316 10.00 12.80 7.00
C VAL A 316 10.56 12.64 8.42
N SER A 317 9.78 12.96 9.46
CA SER A 317 10.23 12.86 10.85
C SER A 317 10.50 11.43 11.29
N LEU A 318 9.78 10.44 10.76
CA LEU A 318 10.00 9.02 11.08
C LEU A 318 11.30 8.46 10.54
N ASN A 319 11.79 9.03 9.43
CA ASN A 319 13.03 8.60 8.80
C ASN A 319 14.25 9.30 9.43
N ASP A 320 14.04 10.42 10.12
CA ASP A 320 15.12 11.13 10.83
C ASP A 320 15.69 10.29 11.99
N SER A 321 16.95 9.89 11.85
CA SER A 321 17.63 8.99 12.81
C SER A 321 17.76 9.57 14.22
N ASN A 322 17.79 10.91 14.34
CA ASN A 322 17.84 11.59 15.64
C ASN A 322 16.48 11.53 16.35
N ASN A 323 15.40 11.83 15.62
CA ASN A 323 14.06 11.83 16.19
C ASN A 323 13.53 10.42 16.43
N ARG A 324 14.00 9.42 15.66
CA ARG A 324 13.55 8.03 15.81
C ARG A 324 13.82 7.46 17.20
N LYS A 325 14.94 7.82 17.83
CA LYS A 325 15.25 7.40 19.22
C LYS A 325 14.29 8.01 20.23
N GLU A 326 13.80 9.23 19.98
CA GLU A 326 12.79 9.89 20.83
C GLU A 326 11.42 9.24 20.62
N PHE A 327 11.04 8.94 19.37
CA PHE A 327 9.81 8.23 19.02
C PHE A 327 9.74 6.78 19.55
N GLU A 328 10.88 6.11 19.71
CA GLU A 328 10.95 4.77 20.29
C GLU A 328 11.03 4.79 21.84
N ARG A 329 11.44 5.91 22.45
CA ARG A 329 11.65 6.02 23.91
C ARG A 329 10.48 6.58 24.70
N GLU A 330 9.67 7.46 24.11
CA GLU A 330 8.67 8.19 24.88
C GLU A 330 7.25 7.76 24.52
N PRO A 331 6.54 7.02 25.40
CA PRO A 331 5.11 6.89 25.26
C PRO A 331 4.49 8.25 25.59
N LEU A 332 4.19 9.03 24.56
CA LEU A 332 3.45 10.29 24.68
C LEU A 332 2.01 9.99 25.12
N SER A 333 1.83 9.71 26.41
CA SER A 333 0.53 9.70 27.05
C SER A 333 0.09 11.14 27.24
N GLN A 334 -0.65 11.68 26.27
CA GLN A 334 -1.69 12.67 26.53
C GLN A 334 -2.68 12.88 25.37
N GLN A 335 -2.41 12.39 24.15
CA GLN A 335 -3.36 12.50 23.03
C GLN A 335 -3.32 11.27 22.09
N GLY A 336 -4.09 10.22 22.38
CA GLY A 336 -4.56 9.27 21.34
C GLY A 336 -3.85 7.90 21.17
N VAL A 337 -4.66 6.87 21.44
CA VAL A 337 -4.73 5.47 20.94
C VAL A 337 -3.55 4.49 21.07
N THR A 338 -2.29 4.79 20.77
CA THR A 338 -1.23 3.74 20.96
C THR A 338 0.07 4.17 21.64
N GLY A 339 0.24 5.47 21.95
CA GLY A 339 1.44 5.97 22.63
C GLY A 339 2.73 5.75 21.84
N ASN A 340 2.67 5.32 20.58
CA ASN A 340 3.83 5.09 19.73
C ASN A 340 3.60 5.80 18.40
N PRO A 341 4.20 7.00 18.22
CA PRO A 341 3.99 7.81 17.02
C PRO A 341 4.37 7.09 15.71
N PHE A 342 5.30 6.14 15.77
CA PHE A 342 5.63 5.29 14.63
C PHE A 342 4.46 4.38 14.24
N LYS A 343 3.82 3.74 15.22
CA LYS A 343 2.66 2.88 14.98
C LYS A 343 1.45 3.71 14.54
N ASP A 344 1.25 4.88 15.14
CA ASP A 344 0.14 5.79 14.83
C ASP A 344 0.24 6.33 13.41
N PHE A 345 1.45 6.67 12.93
CA PHE A 345 1.64 7.06 11.53
C PHE A 345 1.22 5.95 10.55
N TRP A 346 1.69 4.72 10.76
CA TRP A 346 1.33 3.64 9.85
C TRP A 346 -0.14 3.23 9.97
N LEU A 347 -0.76 3.47 11.14
CA LEU A 347 -2.20 3.33 11.32
C LEU A 347 -2.94 4.36 10.45
N LEU A 348 -2.57 5.64 10.56
CA LEU A 348 -3.12 6.73 9.74
C LEU A 348 -2.98 6.44 8.24
N VAL A 349 -1.79 6.02 7.78
CA VAL A 349 -1.56 5.65 6.38
C VAL A 349 -2.46 4.47 5.97
N SER A 350 -2.64 3.47 6.83
CA SER A 350 -3.52 2.35 6.53
C SER A 350 -5.00 2.72 6.52
N GLU A 351 -5.41 3.68 7.36
CA GLU A 351 -6.77 4.21 7.36
C GLU A 351 -7.06 4.91 6.03
N HIS A 352 -6.22 5.86 5.61
CA HIS A 352 -6.35 6.51 4.30
C HIS A 352 -6.29 5.54 3.12
N MET A 353 -5.49 4.48 3.21
CA MET A 353 -5.41 3.46 2.17
C MET A 353 -6.71 2.65 2.04
N ASN A 354 -7.43 2.45 3.14
CA ASN A 354 -8.65 1.64 3.18
C ASN A 354 -9.93 2.46 3.08
N GLU A 355 -9.86 3.79 3.26
CA GLU A 355 -10.99 4.70 3.16
C GLU A 355 -11.71 4.55 1.81
N THR A 356 -13.04 4.60 1.86
CA THR A 356 -13.89 4.68 0.67
C THR A 356 -14.09 6.14 0.31
N ASN A 357 -14.09 6.44 -0.99
CA ASN A 357 -14.27 7.80 -1.53
C ASN A 357 -15.62 8.45 -1.15
N GLU A 358 -16.51 7.70 -0.49
CA GLU A 358 -17.82 8.18 -0.04
C GLU A 358 -17.77 8.95 1.28
N THR A 359 -16.80 8.67 2.16
CA THR A 359 -16.79 9.22 3.53
C THR A 359 -16.00 10.51 3.69
N VAL A 360 -15.12 10.84 2.74
CA VAL A 360 -14.33 12.08 2.76
C VAL A 360 -14.31 12.62 1.34
N GLY A 361 -14.74 13.87 1.14
CA GLY A 361 -14.83 14.54 -0.16
C GLY A 361 -13.48 14.84 -0.83
N GLU A 362 -12.46 14.03 -0.54
CA GLU A 362 -11.08 14.25 -0.94
C GLU A 362 -10.64 13.18 -1.92
N LYS A 363 -10.78 13.47 -3.22
CA LYS A 363 -10.10 12.78 -4.34
C LYS A 363 -8.56 12.96 -4.30
N GLN A 364 -8.00 13.35 -3.16
CA GLN A 364 -6.64 13.87 -3.05
C GLN A 364 -5.56 12.80 -3.30
N PHE A 365 -5.90 11.51 -3.20
CA PHE A 365 -4.97 10.40 -3.40
C PHE A 365 -5.19 9.65 -4.72
N ASP A 366 -6.20 10.01 -5.50
CA ASP A 366 -6.65 9.24 -6.67
C ASP A 366 -5.92 9.62 -7.97
N ASP A 367 -5.15 10.72 -7.94
CA ASP A 367 -4.37 11.20 -9.08
C ASP A 367 -2.90 10.78 -8.95
N VAL A 368 -2.29 10.35 -10.05
CA VAL A 368 -0.83 10.11 -10.11
C VAL A 368 -0.15 11.44 -10.43
N LEU A 369 0.79 11.84 -9.57
CA LEU A 369 1.60 13.03 -9.77
C LEU A 369 2.56 12.82 -10.96
N GLY A 370 2.87 13.86 -11.74
CA GLY A 370 3.78 13.72 -12.89
C GLY A 370 3.12 13.24 -14.19
N LEU A 371 1.80 13.10 -14.23
CA LEU A 371 1.06 12.71 -15.46
C LEU A 371 0.70 13.89 -16.38
N GLN A 372 1.15 15.12 -16.11
CA GLN A 372 0.89 16.20 -17.06
C GLN A 372 1.82 16.07 -18.27
N GLU A 373 1.31 16.43 -19.46
CA GLU A 373 2.11 16.46 -20.68
C GLU A 373 3.41 17.24 -20.45
N GLY A 374 4.55 16.56 -20.59
CA GLY A 374 5.89 17.12 -20.42
C GLY A 374 6.55 16.94 -19.04
N GLU A 375 5.88 16.31 -18.06
CA GLU A 375 6.48 16.06 -16.73
C GLU A 375 7.33 14.78 -16.68
N ASP A 376 6.81 13.64 -17.14
CA ASP A 376 7.54 12.36 -17.16
C ASP A 376 7.04 11.40 -18.24
N GLU A 377 7.92 11.02 -19.17
CA GLU A 377 7.58 10.18 -20.33
C GLU A 377 7.14 8.77 -19.93
N HIS A 378 7.76 8.17 -18.91
CA HIS A 378 7.48 6.78 -18.53
C HIS A 378 6.16 6.65 -17.78
N LEU A 379 5.85 7.61 -16.89
CA LEU A 379 4.56 7.66 -16.20
C LEU A 379 3.43 7.93 -17.19
N LEU A 380 3.61 8.85 -18.13
CA LEU A 380 2.64 9.15 -19.18
C LEU A 380 2.40 7.93 -20.08
N ALA A 381 3.46 7.31 -20.59
CA ALA A 381 3.36 6.12 -21.43
C ALA A 381 2.65 4.96 -20.73
N TYR A 382 2.91 4.75 -19.43
CA TYR A 382 2.20 3.75 -18.64
C TYR A 382 0.71 4.10 -18.47
N SER A 383 0.41 5.36 -18.18
CA SER A 383 -0.96 5.85 -18.02
C SER A 383 -1.77 5.72 -19.32
N GLU A 384 -1.18 6.02 -20.48
CA GLU A 384 -1.84 5.89 -21.78
C GLU A 384 -2.02 4.42 -22.21
N GLY A 385 -1.07 3.55 -21.91
CA GLY A 385 -1.10 2.14 -22.32
C GLY A 385 -1.95 1.24 -21.43
N PHE A 386 -1.83 1.38 -20.10
CA PHE A 386 -2.47 0.48 -19.13
C PHE A 386 -3.55 1.18 -18.29
N GLY A 387 -3.42 2.49 -18.07
CA GLY A 387 -4.30 3.28 -17.21
C GLY A 387 -4.04 3.05 -15.72
N PHE A 388 -3.84 4.14 -14.98
CA PHE A 388 -3.89 4.06 -13.52
C PHE A 388 -5.34 4.11 -13.04
N ASN A 389 -5.72 3.17 -12.20
CA ASN A 389 -6.99 3.21 -11.50
C ASN A 389 -6.74 3.09 -10.00
N LEU A 390 -6.44 4.22 -9.34
CA LEU A 390 -6.14 4.24 -7.91
C LEU A 390 -7.37 3.96 -7.02
N ASN A 391 -8.54 3.71 -7.63
CA ASN A 391 -9.70 3.18 -6.94
C ASN A 391 -9.73 1.65 -6.92
N ASP A 392 -9.02 1.00 -7.85
CA ASP A 392 -8.80 -0.44 -7.89
C ASP A 392 -7.49 -0.81 -7.18
N ILE A 393 -7.58 -0.94 -5.87
CA ILE A 393 -6.47 -1.27 -4.98
C ILE A 393 -6.81 -2.49 -4.12
N ASP A 394 -5.78 -3.18 -3.63
CA ASP A 394 -5.93 -4.24 -2.63
C ASP A 394 -6.28 -3.60 -1.28
N ARG A 395 -7.58 -3.52 -0.99
CA ARG A 395 -8.11 -2.96 0.25
C ARG A 395 -7.98 -3.97 1.41
N GLY A 396 -7.97 -3.46 2.63
CA GLY A 396 -7.72 -4.27 3.83
C GLY A 396 -6.24 -4.34 4.21
N GLN A 397 -5.47 -3.31 3.84
CA GLN A 397 -4.09 -3.17 4.26
C GLN A 397 -4.00 -2.83 5.74
N THR A 398 -3.12 -3.51 6.45
CA THR A 398 -2.83 -3.21 7.86
C THR A 398 -1.68 -2.22 7.95
N ASN A 399 -1.54 -1.51 9.07
CA ASN A 399 -0.38 -0.66 9.35
C ASN A 399 0.97 -1.37 9.08
N LYS A 400 1.10 -2.65 9.47
CA LYS A 400 2.29 -3.46 9.20
C LYS A 400 2.50 -3.79 7.71
N SER A 401 1.41 -3.98 6.95
CA SER A 401 1.53 -4.28 5.52
C SER A 401 1.90 -3.02 4.72
N VAL A 402 1.30 -1.87 5.02
CA VAL A 402 1.67 -0.60 4.36
C VAL A 402 3.10 -0.20 4.67
N GLN A 403 3.54 -0.32 5.94
CA GLN A 403 4.93 -0.10 6.33
C GLN A 403 5.90 -0.96 5.50
N ARG A 404 5.58 -2.26 5.38
CA ARG A 404 6.41 -3.21 4.64
C ARG A 404 6.48 -2.85 3.15
N MET A 405 5.36 -2.45 2.55
CA MET A 405 5.30 -2.07 1.13
C MET A 405 6.13 -0.82 0.85
N VAL A 406 6.05 0.22 1.70
CA VAL A 406 6.89 1.41 1.57
C VAL A 406 8.38 1.06 1.73
N SER A 407 8.72 0.25 2.74
CA SER A 407 10.11 -0.19 2.93
C SER A 407 10.63 -0.99 1.74
N ASP A 408 9.82 -1.88 1.16
CA ASP A 408 10.19 -2.66 -0.02
C ASP A 408 10.38 -1.76 -1.25
N MET A 409 9.52 -0.76 -1.47
CA MET A 409 9.66 0.21 -2.56
C MET A 409 10.96 1.01 -2.45
N MET A 410 11.27 1.52 -1.26
CA MET A 410 12.48 2.31 -1.02
C MET A 410 13.74 1.47 -1.17
N LYS A 411 13.76 0.22 -0.67
CA LYS A 411 14.89 -0.71 -0.89
C LYS A 411 15.08 -1.04 -2.37
N SER A 412 14.00 -1.31 -3.11
CA SER A 412 14.08 -1.57 -4.55
C SER A 412 14.59 -0.36 -5.33
N ARG A 413 14.19 0.85 -4.94
CA ARG A 413 14.73 2.10 -5.48
C ARG A 413 16.24 2.21 -5.23
N ASP A 414 16.68 2.01 -3.99
CA ASP A 414 18.10 2.09 -3.63
C ASP A 414 18.96 1.06 -4.38
N ASN A 415 18.44 -0.15 -4.57
CA ASN A 415 19.08 -1.17 -5.40
C ASN A 415 19.25 -0.70 -6.86
N CYS A 416 18.22 -0.08 -7.46
CA CYS A 416 18.31 0.47 -8.81
C CYS A 416 19.36 1.59 -8.89
N LEU A 417 19.36 2.52 -7.93
CA LEU A 417 20.34 3.61 -7.86
C LEU A 417 21.78 3.11 -7.64
N ALA A 418 21.97 2.08 -6.83
CA ALA A 418 23.28 1.47 -6.62
C ALA A 418 23.81 0.87 -7.93
N GLN A 419 22.95 0.22 -8.70
CA GLN A 419 23.35 -0.37 -9.99
C GLN A 419 23.62 0.69 -11.06
N MET A 420 22.87 1.80 -11.04
CA MET A 420 23.13 2.96 -11.89
C MET A 420 24.51 3.58 -11.64
N LYS A 421 25.02 3.50 -10.41
CA LYS A 421 26.39 3.93 -10.06
C LYS A 421 27.47 2.92 -10.47
N ILE A 422 27.13 1.63 -10.55
CA ILE A 422 28.10 0.55 -10.81
C ILE A 422 28.25 0.27 -12.32
N SER A 423 27.20 0.41 -13.13
CA SER A 423 27.13 -0.24 -14.45
C SER A 423 28.15 0.23 -15.48
N GLY A 424 28.86 1.35 -15.30
CA GLY A 424 29.82 1.87 -16.29
C GLY A 424 29.17 2.36 -17.61
N GLU A 425 28.07 1.75 -18.03
CA GLU A 425 27.08 2.28 -18.96
C GLU A 425 26.26 3.36 -18.24
N HIS A 426 26.43 4.60 -18.71
CA HIS A 426 25.88 5.81 -18.12
C HIS A 426 24.42 6.06 -18.55
N SER A 427 23.50 5.14 -18.24
CA SER A 427 22.08 5.52 -18.29
C SER A 427 21.79 6.41 -17.09
N ASN A 428 21.48 7.69 -17.33
CA ASN A 428 21.04 8.62 -16.30
C ASN A 428 19.56 8.41 -15.92
N ASP A 429 18.86 7.53 -16.63
CA ASP A 429 17.47 7.21 -16.39
C ASP A 429 17.33 5.97 -15.52
N ILE A 430 16.77 6.14 -14.32
CA ILE A 430 16.54 5.02 -13.39
C ILE A 430 15.61 3.95 -13.99
N TRP A 431 14.76 4.31 -14.95
CA TRP A 431 13.84 3.38 -15.61
C TRP A 431 14.55 2.17 -16.20
N THR A 432 15.72 2.36 -16.83
CA THR A 432 16.50 1.27 -17.43
C THR A 432 16.94 0.21 -16.41
N TYR A 433 16.99 0.59 -15.13
CA TYR A 433 17.29 -0.32 -14.02
C TYR A 433 16.01 -0.86 -13.38
N CYS A 434 14.93 -0.08 -13.31
CA CYS A 434 13.64 -0.53 -12.79
C CYS A 434 13.03 -1.68 -13.61
N ILE A 435 13.18 -1.66 -14.94
CA ILE A 435 12.68 -2.75 -15.82
C ILE A 435 13.41 -4.07 -15.60
N VAL A 436 14.63 -4.03 -15.06
CA VAL A 436 15.43 -5.21 -14.76
C VAL A 436 14.99 -5.78 -13.41
N LYS A 437 14.09 -6.77 -13.45
CA LYS A 437 13.40 -7.36 -12.29
C LYS A 437 14.30 -7.65 -11.09
N ARG A 438 15.54 -8.13 -11.30
CA ARG A 438 16.48 -8.46 -10.20
C ARG A 438 16.80 -7.28 -9.28
N TRP A 439 16.79 -6.06 -9.80
CA TRP A 439 17.08 -4.84 -9.03
C TRP A 439 15.87 -4.37 -8.24
N CYS A 440 14.67 -4.73 -8.70
CA CYS A 440 13.43 -4.46 -8.00
C CYS A 440 13.06 -5.52 -6.95
N ILE A 441 13.94 -6.49 -6.65
CA ILE A 441 13.75 -7.46 -5.57
C ILE A 441 14.29 -6.85 -4.27
N PRO A 442 13.43 -6.50 -3.29
CA PRO A 442 13.86 -5.83 -2.07
C PRO A 442 14.56 -6.79 -1.10
N ARG A 443 14.23 -8.09 -1.16
CA ARG A 443 14.70 -9.14 -0.24
C ARG A 443 14.78 -10.49 -0.94
N LYS A 444 15.74 -11.33 -0.54
CA LYS A 444 15.90 -12.69 -1.09
C LYS A 444 14.63 -13.52 -0.91
N GLY A 445 14.18 -14.17 -1.97
CA GLY A 445 12.99 -15.03 -1.96
C GLY A 445 11.64 -14.29 -2.02
N MET A 446 11.66 -12.96 -2.13
CA MET A 446 10.45 -12.16 -2.33
C MET A 446 10.22 -11.86 -3.80
N ALA A 447 8.95 -11.65 -4.17
CA ALA A 447 8.61 -11.18 -5.51
C ALA A 447 9.12 -9.75 -5.74
N ALA A 448 9.53 -9.45 -6.97
CA ALA A 448 9.94 -8.11 -7.36
C ALA A 448 8.78 -7.10 -7.15
N VAL A 449 9.15 -5.89 -6.74
CA VAL A 449 8.27 -4.73 -6.79
C VAL A 449 8.07 -4.36 -8.27
N PRO A 450 6.85 -4.02 -8.73
CA PRO A 450 6.63 -3.59 -10.10
C PRO A 450 7.51 -2.39 -10.48
N ALA A 451 8.11 -2.43 -11.67
CA ALA A 451 9.05 -1.41 -12.15
C ALA A 451 8.46 0.02 -12.08
N ILE A 452 7.22 0.18 -12.54
CA ILE A 452 6.53 1.49 -12.54
C ILE A 452 6.32 2.05 -11.13
N ALA A 453 6.07 1.19 -10.13
CA ALA A 453 5.92 1.65 -8.75
C ALA A 453 7.27 2.09 -8.15
N VAL A 454 8.36 1.38 -8.47
CA VAL A 454 9.72 1.79 -8.07
C VAL A 454 10.12 3.10 -8.74
N TYR A 455 9.83 3.24 -10.03
CA TYR A 455 10.09 4.46 -10.79
C TYR A 455 9.29 5.65 -10.23
N TYR A 456 8.00 5.47 -9.98
CA TYR A 456 7.15 6.49 -9.38
C TYR A 456 7.64 6.91 -7.98
N CYS A 457 8.10 5.94 -7.18
CA CYS A 457 8.72 6.22 -5.89
C CYS A 457 9.98 7.09 -6.05
N ASP A 458 10.83 6.81 -7.04
CA ASP A 458 11.99 7.66 -7.33
C ASP A 458 11.60 9.07 -7.79
N TYR A 459 10.62 9.17 -8.69
CA TYR A 459 10.08 10.44 -9.15
C TYR A 459 9.62 11.32 -7.98
N LEU A 460 8.83 10.77 -7.05
CA LEU A 460 8.40 11.48 -5.84
C LEU A 460 9.57 11.85 -4.92
N CYS A 461 10.56 10.96 -4.76
CA CYS A 461 11.76 11.28 -3.98
C CYS A 461 12.56 12.43 -4.60
N ARG A 462 12.64 12.53 -5.94
CA ARG A 462 13.30 13.63 -6.65
C ARG A 462 12.56 14.95 -6.46
N LEU A 463 11.22 14.94 -6.43
CA LEU A 463 10.42 16.12 -6.11
C LEU A 463 10.57 16.57 -4.64
N HIS A 464 10.93 15.65 -3.75
CA HIS A 464 11.00 15.88 -2.31
C HIS A 464 12.38 15.46 -1.74
N PRO A 465 13.46 16.17 -2.08
CA PRO A 465 14.84 15.75 -1.78
C PRO A 465 15.16 15.64 -0.28
N THR A 466 14.37 16.28 0.58
CA THR A 466 14.42 16.15 2.04
C THR A 466 14.22 14.72 2.54
N ILE A 467 13.51 13.87 1.81
CA ILE A 467 13.39 12.43 2.13
C ILE A 467 14.68 11.69 1.81
N ILE A 468 15.33 12.00 0.67
CA ILE A 468 16.55 11.31 0.23
C ILE A 468 17.65 11.42 1.28
N GLY A 469 17.81 12.60 1.89
CA GLY A 469 18.81 12.82 2.95
C GLY A 469 18.46 12.18 4.29
N LYS A 470 17.18 11.90 4.55
CA LYS A 470 16.69 11.40 5.83
C LYS A 470 16.32 9.93 5.81
N PHE A 471 16.19 9.28 4.66
CA PHE A 471 15.97 7.84 4.57
C PHE A 471 17.27 7.09 4.89
N ALA A 472 17.75 7.23 6.13
CA ALA A 472 18.77 6.37 6.69
C ALA A 472 18.12 5.00 6.82
N THR A 473 18.41 4.15 5.82
CA THR A 473 18.09 2.73 5.72
C THR A 473 17.46 2.21 6.99
N PHE A 474 16.14 1.93 6.94
CA PHE A 474 15.42 1.18 7.97
C PHE A 474 16.36 0.10 8.50
N LEU A 475 16.95 0.33 9.66
CA LEU A 475 17.92 -0.59 10.25
C LEU A 475 17.20 -1.93 10.31
N GLU A 476 17.69 -2.89 9.52
CA GLU A 476 17.23 -4.26 9.60
C GLU A 476 17.32 -4.71 11.05
N ASP A 477 16.50 -5.67 11.47
CA ASP A 477 16.49 -6.14 12.85
C ASP A 477 17.89 -6.58 13.35
N SER A 478 18.86 -6.83 12.45
CA SER A 478 20.28 -7.07 12.73
C SER A 478 21.08 -5.86 13.25
N LEU A 479 20.57 -4.64 13.09
CA LEU A 479 21.17 -3.39 13.57
C LEU A 479 20.41 -2.77 14.74
N LYS A 480 19.29 -3.39 15.16
CA LYS A 480 18.77 -3.21 16.51
C LYS A 480 19.76 -3.91 17.44
N SER A 481 20.77 -3.17 17.89
CA SER A 481 21.64 -3.64 18.95
C SER A 481 20.75 -3.99 20.13
N ASP A 482 20.75 -5.26 20.56
CA ASP A 482 20.25 -5.65 21.89
C ASP A 482 21.11 -4.89 22.91
N SER A 483 20.65 -3.70 23.28
CA SER A 483 21.22 -2.91 24.36
C SER A 483 20.80 -3.51 25.70
N THR A 484 21.19 -4.76 25.92
CA THR A 484 21.35 -5.38 27.23
C THR A 484 22.68 -6.11 27.24
N VAL A 485 23.77 -5.37 27.02
CA VAL A 485 25.06 -5.79 27.57
C VAL A 485 25.15 -5.09 28.92
N ASP A 486 24.76 -5.81 29.96
CA ASP A 486 24.99 -5.42 31.35
C ASP A 486 26.48 -5.09 31.52
N MET A 487 26.81 -3.84 31.85
CA MET A 487 28.14 -3.43 32.29
C MET A 487 28.42 -3.92 33.72
N THR A 488 28.27 -5.22 33.96
CA THR A 488 28.71 -5.86 35.20
C THR A 488 29.44 -7.16 34.86
N GLY A 489 30.71 -7.01 34.48
CA GLY A 489 31.59 -8.14 34.18
C GLY A 489 33.05 -7.69 34.05
N THR A 490 33.68 -7.46 35.21
CA THR A 490 35.13 -7.52 35.49
C THR A 490 36.10 -7.12 34.37
N ALA A 491 36.59 -5.89 34.45
CA ALA A 491 37.78 -5.44 33.77
C ALA A 491 39.03 -6.09 34.40
N ASP A 492 39.75 -6.90 33.62
CA ASP A 492 41.18 -7.11 33.83
C ASP A 492 41.96 -6.03 33.08
N ALA A 493 42.89 -5.42 33.82
CA ALA A 493 43.64 -4.24 33.44
C ALA A 493 44.69 -4.54 32.35
N ALA A 494 44.75 -3.66 31.34
CA ALA A 494 45.98 -3.43 30.58
C ALA A 494 46.16 -1.92 30.34
N SER A 495 47.21 -1.40 30.95
CA SER A 495 47.61 0.01 30.98
C SER A 495 48.10 0.48 29.60
N GLY A 496 47.60 1.63 29.13
CA GLY A 496 48.16 2.37 28.00
C GLY A 496 47.93 3.88 28.14
N LYS A 497 49.00 4.63 28.46
CA LYS A 497 49.04 6.09 28.59
C LYS A 497 49.20 6.76 27.21
N GLY A 498 48.44 7.83 26.97
CA GLY A 498 48.63 8.82 25.87
C GLY A 498 47.43 8.85 24.91
N SER A 499 46.86 9.97 24.46
CA SER A 499 47.22 11.38 24.48
C SER A 499 45.95 12.25 24.58
N LYS A 500 45.98 13.32 25.38
CA LYS A 500 44.87 14.30 25.50
C LYS A 500 44.91 15.41 24.44
N LEU A 501 45.86 15.37 23.51
CA LEU A 501 46.06 16.41 22.49
C LEU A 501 45.32 16.15 21.16
N ALA A 502 44.86 14.92 20.90
CA ALA A 502 44.19 14.60 19.62
C ALA A 502 42.69 14.92 19.59
N VAL A 503 42.04 15.16 20.73
CA VAL A 503 40.58 15.39 20.79
C VAL A 503 40.21 16.83 20.41
N ALA A 504 41.09 17.80 20.67
CA ALA A 504 40.86 19.21 20.33
C ALA A 504 40.93 19.45 18.81
N ASP A 505 41.97 18.95 18.12
CA ASP A 505 42.11 19.07 16.66
C ASP A 505 41.00 18.35 15.89
N VAL A 506 40.53 17.22 16.42
CA VAL A 506 39.39 16.47 15.83
C VAL A 506 38.08 17.22 16.06
N MET A 507 37.87 17.84 17.23
CA MET A 507 36.70 18.68 17.46
C MET A 507 36.71 19.93 16.58
N GLU A 508 37.86 20.59 16.40
CA GLU A 508 37.99 21.78 15.56
C GLU A 508 37.73 21.45 14.08
N SER A 509 38.27 20.32 13.58
CA SER A 509 37.98 19.80 12.25
C SER A 509 36.50 19.43 12.06
N LEU A 510 35.85 18.84 13.08
CA LEU A 510 34.42 18.53 13.03
C LEU A 510 33.54 19.78 13.02
N THR A 511 33.91 20.84 13.74
CA THR A 511 33.22 22.12 13.66
C THR A 511 33.42 22.80 12.30
N SER A 512 34.62 22.75 11.73
CA SER A 512 34.90 23.31 10.39
C SER A 512 34.08 22.59 9.30
N VAL A 513 34.02 21.26 9.35
CA VAL A 513 33.18 20.46 8.44
C VAL A 513 31.68 20.75 8.69
N GLY A 514 31.29 20.95 9.95
CA GLY A 514 29.92 21.32 10.31
C GLY A 514 29.49 22.68 9.75
N THR A 515 30.38 23.67 9.74
CA THR A 515 30.11 25.01 9.18
C THR A 515 30.06 24.97 7.66
N GLU A 516 31.01 24.30 7.00
CA GLU A 516 31.02 24.14 5.53
C GLU A 516 29.79 23.36 5.04
N LEU A 517 29.37 22.33 5.77
CA LEU A 517 28.17 21.57 5.43
C LEU A 517 26.91 22.44 5.56
N LYS A 518 26.82 23.27 6.62
CA LYS A 518 25.69 24.18 6.84
C LYS A 518 25.60 25.26 5.77
N GLU A 519 26.74 25.82 5.34
CA GLU A 519 26.80 26.77 4.22
C GLU A 519 26.43 26.11 2.89
N SER A 520 26.93 24.89 2.62
CA SER A 520 26.57 24.16 1.39
C SER A 520 25.07 23.79 1.33
N ILE A 521 24.46 23.49 2.48
CA ILE A 521 23.02 23.21 2.57
C ILE A 521 22.22 24.50 2.36
N GLY A 522 22.66 25.63 2.92
CA GLY A 522 22.05 26.94 2.68
C GLY A 522 22.07 27.30 1.19
N GLN A 523 23.22 27.14 0.55
CA GLN A 523 23.39 27.48 -0.87
C GLN A 523 22.64 26.54 -1.82
N ARG A 524 22.53 25.25 -1.47
CA ARG A 524 21.67 24.30 -2.21
C ARG A 524 20.18 24.61 -2.06
N LYS A 525 19.76 25.13 -0.90
CA LYS A 525 18.38 25.52 -0.66
C LYS A 525 18.01 26.76 -1.47
N GLU A 526 18.88 27.76 -1.48
CA GLU A 526 18.72 28.98 -2.30
C GLU A 526 18.67 28.65 -3.80
N ASN A 527 19.61 27.85 -4.30
CA ASN A 527 19.61 27.41 -5.69
C ASN A 527 18.37 26.56 -6.07
N ALA A 528 17.81 25.79 -5.13
CA ALA A 528 16.61 25.00 -5.37
C ALA A 528 15.33 25.86 -5.37
N GLU A 529 15.28 26.90 -4.53
CA GLU A 529 14.19 27.89 -4.53
C GLU A 529 14.21 28.71 -5.82
N ASP A 530 15.38 29.18 -6.27
CA ASP A 530 15.55 29.90 -7.54
C ASP A 530 15.19 29.03 -8.77
N ALA A 531 15.56 27.75 -8.75
CA ALA A 531 15.18 26.81 -9.81
C ALA A 531 13.68 26.51 -9.82
N ALA A 532 13.05 26.41 -8.64
CA ALA A 532 11.61 26.21 -8.52
C ALA A 532 10.82 27.43 -9.01
N GLU A 533 11.30 28.64 -8.73
CA GLU A 533 10.70 29.88 -9.25
C GLU A 533 10.88 29.98 -10.77
N THR A 534 12.07 29.66 -11.30
CA THR A 534 12.33 29.65 -12.74
C THR A 534 11.41 28.68 -13.49
N ASN A 535 11.22 27.47 -12.97
CA ASN A 535 10.32 26.47 -13.56
C ASN A 535 8.84 26.91 -13.56
N GLN A 536 8.41 27.69 -12.56
CA GLN A 536 7.05 28.24 -12.53
C GLN A 536 6.83 29.30 -13.62
N TRP A 537 7.83 30.14 -13.88
CA TRP A 537 7.79 31.12 -14.98
C TRP A 537 7.78 30.46 -16.35
N ASP A 538 8.59 29.42 -16.56
CA ASP A 538 8.61 28.67 -17.82
C ASP A 538 7.28 27.94 -18.06
N GLY A 539 6.71 27.35 -17.00
CA GLY A 539 5.38 26.76 -17.03
C GLY A 539 4.28 27.79 -17.36
N TYR A 540 4.36 28.99 -16.79
CA TYR A 540 3.45 30.09 -17.12
C TYR A 540 3.56 30.51 -18.59
N LEU A 541 4.77 30.71 -19.10
CA LEU A 541 5.00 31.11 -20.50
C LEU A 541 4.50 30.05 -21.49
N ALA A 542 4.73 28.76 -21.20
CA ALA A 542 4.26 27.67 -22.05
C ALA A 542 2.72 27.66 -22.16
N VAL A 543 2.02 27.73 -21.01
CA VAL A 543 0.56 27.74 -20.98
C VAL A 543 0.00 29.02 -21.61
N ALA A 544 0.64 30.17 -21.38
CA ALA A 544 0.26 31.45 -21.97
C ALA A 544 0.31 31.41 -23.51
N ASN A 545 1.40 30.88 -24.07
CA ASN A 545 1.56 30.74 -25.51
C ASN A 545 0.51 29.80 -26.13
N GLN A 546 0.22 28.68 -25.46
CA GLN A 546 -0.83 27.76 -25.91
C GLN A 546 -2.22 28.40 -25.86
N TYR A 547 -2.53 29.12 -24.78
CA TYR A 547 -3.79 29.85 -24.64
C TYR A 547 -3.99 30.87 -25.76
N LEU A 548 -2.97 31.70 -26.03
CA LEU A 548 -3.02 32.69 -27.11
C LEU A 548 -3.25 32.06 -28.48
N LYS A 549 -2.61 30.91 -28.76
CA LYS A 549 -2.82 30.15 -29.99
C LYS A 549 -4.28 29.65 -30.11
N ILE A 550 -4.82 29.06 -29.04
CA ILE A 550 -6.20 28.58 -29.01
C ILE A 550 -7.20 29.74 -29.20
N VAL A 551 -6.98 30.87 -28.53
CA VAL A 551 -7.83 32.07 -28.70
C VAL A 551 -7.79 32.58 -30.14
N GLN A 552 -6.63 32.52 -30.80
CA GLN A 552 -6.50 32.88 -32.21
C GLN A 552 -7.26 31.91 -33.14
N GLU A 553 -7.20 30.59 -32.86
CA GLU A 553 -7.96 29.56 -33.59
C GLU A 553 -9.48 29.78 -33.45
N ILE A 554 -9.95 30.10 -32.24
CA ILE A 554 -11.36 30.45 -31.98
C ILE A 554 -11.77 31.68 -32.78
N LYS A 555 -10.93 32.74 -32.78
CA LYS A 555 -11.18 33.96 -33.58
C LYS A 555 -11.20 33.68 -35.09
N SER A 556 -10.48 32.66 -35.56
CA SER A 556 -10.49 32.23 -36.95
C SER A 556 -11.70 31.37 -37.34
N GLY A 557 -12.57 31.03 -36.39
CA GLY A 557 -13.85 30.34 -36.62
C GLY A 557 -13.94 28.93 -36.06
N ASP A 558 -12.89 28.38 -35.43
CA ASP A 558 -12.95 27.07 -34.78
C ASP A 558 -13.54 27.16 -33.37
N SER A 559 -14.85 27.28 -33.28
CA SER A 559 -15.56 27.37 -32.00
C SER A 559 -15.48 26.09 -31.16
N SER A 560 -15.04 24.96 -31.74
CA SER A 560 -14.91 23.69 -31.01
C SER A 560 -13.84 23.73 -29.92
N LYS A 561 -12.90 24.67 -30.01
CA LYS A 561 -11.80 24.87 -29.06
C LYS A 561 -12.17 25.69 -27.82
N ALA A 562 -13.37 26.26 -27.76
CA ALA A 562 -13.80 27.11 -26.64
C ALA A 562 -13.72 26.42 -25.25
N PRO A 563 -14.08 25.12 -25.09
CA PRO A 563 -13.90 24.44 -23.81
C PRO A 563 -12.43 24.33 -23.39
N LEU A 564 -11.52 24.10 -24.34
CA LEU A 564 -10.09 24.01 -24.08
C LEU A 564 -9.50 25.36 -23.64
N ALA A 565 -9.94 26.46 -24.27
CA ALA A 565 -9.56 27.81 -23.85
C ALA A 565 -9.92 28.06 -22.38
N ARG A 566 -11.13 27.65 -21.96
CA ARG A 566 -11.59 27.82 -20.57
C ARG A 566 -10.78 27.02 -19.55
N VAL A 567 -10.32 25.82 -19.92
CA VAL A 567 -9.42 25.03 -19.07
C VAL A 567 -8.06 25.73 -18.92
N MET A 568 -7.53 26.28 -20.02
CA MET A 568 -6.29 27.03 -20.01
C MET A 568 -6.41 28.34 -19.20
N GLU A 569 -7.56 29.02 -19.24
CA GLU A 569 -7.82 30.20 -18.40
C GLU A 569 -7.74 29.89 -16.91
N ILE A 570 -8.36 28.80 -16.47
CA ILE A 570 -8.31 28.37 -15.06
C ILE A 570 -6.85 28.05 -14.65
N ARG A 571 -6.09 27.40 -15.54
CA ARG A 571 -4.69 27.07 -15.30
C ARG A 571 -3.83 28.34 -15.22
N LEU A 572 -4.01 29.28 -16.16
CA LEU A 572 -3.33 30.57 -16.16
C LEU A 572 -3.63 31.36 -14.89
N GLY A 573 -4.90 31.48 -14.49
CA GLY A 573 -5.27 32.21 -13.27
C GLY A 573 -4.65 31.64 -11.99
N ARG A 574 -4.48 30.31 -11.91
CA ARG A 574 -3.75 29.67 -10.80
C ARG A 574 -2.26 30.02 -10.82
N LEU A 575 -1.63 30.03 -12.00
CA LEU A 575 -0.21 30.37 -12.16
C LEU A 575 0.04 31.85 -11.91
N GLU A 576 -0.82 32.75 -12.43
CA GLU A 576 -0.76 34.19 -12.18
C GLU A 576 -0.88 34.51 -10.70
N LYS A 577 -1.79 33.84 -9.98
CA LYS A 577 -1.92 33.98 -8.53
C LYS A 577 -0.67 33.49 -7.79
N LYS A 578 -0.03 32.40 -8.23
CA LYS A 578 1.20 31.87 -7.61
C LYS A 578 2.40 32.79 -7.85
N LEU A 579 2.51 33.34 -9.06
CA LEU A 579 3.57 34.26 -9.47
C LEU A 579 3.32 35.71 -9.04
N ASN A 580 2.21 35.99 -8.34
CA ASN A 580 1.76 37.33 -7.96
C ASN A 580 1.70 38.30 -9.15
N ILE A 581 1.23 37.83 -10.32
CA ILE A 581 1.04 38.67 -11.50
C ILE A 581 -0.14 39.61 -11.22
N PRO A 582 0.05 40.95 -11.33
CA PRO A 582 -1.02 41.91 -11.11
C PRO A 582 -2.19 41.71 -12.07
N ALA A 583 -3.40 42.04 -11.64
CA ALA A 583 -4.60 41.87 -12.45
C ALA A 583 -4.52 42.64 -13.79
N GLU A 584 -3.89 43.81 -13.80
CA GLU A 584 -3.67 44.60 -15.03
C GLU A 584 -2.73 43.94 -16.06
N SER A 585 -1.93 42.95 -15.63
CA SER A 585 -1.02 42.19 -16.49
C SER A 585 -1.52 40.76 -16.75
N SER A 586 -2.71 40.43 -16.25
CA SER A 586 -3.32 39.12 -16.45
C SER A 586 -3.71 38.91 -17.91
N LEU A 587 -3.46 37.71 -18.43
CA LEU A 587 -3.89 37.33 -19.78
C LEU A 587 -5.37 36.95 -19.85
N ILE A 588 -5.99 36.66 -18.69
CA ILE A 588 -7.37 36.18 -18.59
C ILE A 588 -8.33 37.28 -18.13
N VAL A 589 -7.86 38.22 -17.32
CA VAL A 589 -8.62 39.42 -16.95
C VAL A 589 -8.28 40.48 -18.00
N GLY A 590 -9.08 40.55 -19.05
CA GLY A 590 -8.89 41.56 -20.09
C GLY A 590 -8.88 42.99 -19.49
N PRO A 591 -8.23 43.97 -20.16
CA PRO A 591 -8.31 45.36 -19.74
C PRO A 591 -9.78 45.80 -19.78
N GLU A 592 -10.33 46.22 -18.63
CA GLU A 592 -11.67 46.84 -18.54
C GLU A 592 -11.79 48.10 -19.39
#